data_AF-A0AAW2JT27-F1
#
_entry.id   AF-A0AAW2JT27-F1
#
_cell.length_a   1.000
_cell.length_b   1.000
_cell.length_c   1.000
_cell.angle_alpha   90.00
_cell.angle_beta   90.00
_cell.angle_gamma   90.00
#
_symmetry.space_group_name_H-M   'P 1'
#
loop_
_entity.id
_entity.type
_entity.pdbx_description
1 polymer ?
#
loop_
_entity_poly.entity_id
_entity_poly.type
_entity_poly.pdbx_seq_one_letter_code
_entity_poly.pdbx_strand_id
1 'polypeptide(L)'
;MYDHATDNEFIMRAALMWTVNDLPTNGMASGCSTTRVMGFSVCMNDTWAFYLQHNRKACYFDCHRQFLPEHHPYRRNKKAFTKNRVENKVAHWRLTGDQILGWVVDISPVVEMPLLLPSGYSSNHKWMKKNIFRDLPYSSTLLI
;
A
#
# COMPACT_ATOMS: atom_id res chain seq x y z
N MET A 1 30.53 9.78 -14.09
CA MET A 1 30.09 9.38 -15.45
C MET A 1 30.71 10.37 -16.41
N TYR A 2 31.10 9.94 -17.59
CA TYR A 2 31.77 10.80 -18.56
C TYR A 2 30.77 11.28 -19.61
N ASP A 3 30.72 12.59 -19.84
CA ASP A 3 29.94 13.21 -20.91
C ASP A 3 30.82 13.47 -22.13
N HIS A 4 30.59 12.69 -23.19
CA HIS A 4 31.33 12.82 -24.44
C HIS A 4 31.02 14.13 -25.20
N ALA A 5 29.85 14.74 -24.98
CA ALA A 5 29.49 15.98 -25.67
C ALA A 5 30.29 17.18 -25.13
N THR A 6 30.64 17.16 -23.85
CA THR A 6 31.37 18.24 -23.18
C THR A 6 32.81 17.87 -22.83
N ASP A 7 33.25 16.65 -23.14
CA ASP A 7 34.57 16.09 -22.80
C ASP A 7 34.93 16.26 -21.32
N ASN A 8 33.94 16.04 -20.45
CA ASN A 8 34.07 16.30 -19.01
C ASN A 8 33.45 15.18 -18.17
N GLU A 9 34.00 14.99 -16.98
CA GLU A 9 33.41 14.11 -15.96
C GLU A 9 32.37 14.85 -15.14
N PHE A 10 31.25 14.20 -14.86
CA PHE A 10 30.23 14.70 -13.96
C PHE A 10 29.72 13.61 -13.01
N ILE A 11 29.21 14.08 -11.87
CA ILE A 11 28.55 13.21 -10.88
C ILE A 11 27.10 13.03 -11.32
N MET A 12 26.76 11.84 -11.80
CA MET A 12 25.37 11.47 -12.06
C MET A 12 24.66 11.19 -10.74
N ARG A 13 23.50 11.81 -10.53
CA ARG A 13 22.57 11.50 -9.43
C ARG A 13 21.27 10.98 -10.03
N ALA A 14 20.77 9.87 -9.52
CA ALA A 14 19.48 9.30 -9.91
C ALA A 14 18.56 9.21 -8.68
N ALA A 15 17.27 9.47 -8.89
CA ALA A 15 16.25 9.36 -7.86
C ALA A 15 15.02 8.63 -8.41
N LEU A 16 14.37 7.82 -7.56
CA LEU A 16 13.10 7.19 -7.86
C LEU A 16 11.97 8.17 -7.56
N MET A 17 11.20 8.56 -8.57
CA MET A 17 10.08 9.50 -8.39
C MET A 17 8.74 8.78 -8.16
N TRP A 18 8.34 7.89 -9.06
CA TRP A 18 7.13 7.08 -8.94
C TRP A 18 7.27 5.77 -9.73
N THR A 19 6.47 4.77 -9.36
CA THR A 19 6.31 3.53 -10.14
C THR A 19 4.83 3.33 -10.43
N VAL A 20 4.51 2.94 -11.66
CA VAL A 20 3.14 2.58 -12.05
C VAL A 20 3.05 1.07 -12.02
N ASN A 21 2.39 0.53 -11.00
CA ASN A 21 2.25 -0.91 -10.81
C ASN A 21 0.78 -1.30 -10.84
N ASP A 22 0.49 -2.46 -11.41
CA ASP A 22 -0.77 -3.13 -11.13
C ASP A 22 -0.79 -3.67 -9.69
N LEU A 23 -1.93 -4.16 -9.21
CA LEU A 23 -2.05 -4.64 -7.83
C LEU A 23 -1.06 -5.77 -7.48
N PRO A 24 -0.88 -6.82 -8.32
CA PRO A 24 0.12 -7.85 -8.05
C PRO A 24 1.55 -7.33 -7.97
N THR A 25 1.96 -6.49 -8.93
CA THR A 25 3.31 -5.92 -8.98
C THR A 25 3.53 -4.98 -7.79
N ASN A 26 2.52 -4.22 -7.38
CA ASN A 26 2.61 -3.38 -6.19
C ASN A 26 2.81 -4.21 -4.91
N GLY A 27 2.16 -5.37 -4.78
CA GLY A 27 2.40 -6.28 -3.65
C GLY A 27 3.85 -6.76 -3.60
N MET A 28 4.39 -7.16 -4.76
CA MET A 28 5.78 -7.62 -4.88
C MET A 28 6.80 -6.50 -4.65
N ALA A 29 6.54 -5.30 -5.17
CA ALA A 29 7.37 -4.12 -5.01
C ALA A 29 7.32 -3.65 -3.56
N SER A 30 6.15 -3.37 -3.00
CA SER A 30 5.99 -2.94 -1.60
C SER A 30 6.45 -3.98 -0.57
N GLY A 31 6.55 -5.25 -0.96
CA GLY A 31 6.79 -6.37 -0.06
C GLY A 31 5.55 -6.73 0.78
N CYS A 32 4.38 -6.18 0.45
CA CYS A 32 3.13 -6.38 1.16
C CYS A 32 2.25 -7.42 0.45
N SER A 33 1.73 -8.37 1.22
CA SER A 33 0.87 -9.43 0.68
C SER A 33 -0.48 -8.90 0.19
N THR A 34 -0.82 -9.17 -1.07
CA THR A 34 -2.11 -8.79 -1.70
C THR A 34 -3.17 -9.90 -1.65
N THR A 35 -2.85 -11.06 -1.07
CA THR A 35 -3.66 -12.29 -1.18
C THR A 35 -4.91 -12.36 -0.29
N ARG A 36 -5.22 -11.34 0.52
CA ARG A 36 -6.39 -11.33 1.41
C ARG A 36 -7.11 -9.97 1.41
N VAL A 37 -8.40 -10.00 1.75
CA VAL A 37 -9.25 -8.82 2.05
C VAL A 37 -8.68 -8.08 3.27
N MET A 38 -7.73 -7.21 2.98
CA MET A 38 -7.17 -6.20 3.87
C MET A 38 -6.49 -5.23 2.91
N GLY A 39 -6.46 -3.98 3.28
CA GLY A 39 -6.32 -2.89 2.35
C GLY A 39 -5.09 -2.92 1.49
N PHE A 40 -5.14 -2.02 0.52
CA PHE A 40 -3.95 -1.40 -0.03
C PHE A 40 -2.91 -1.20 1.09
N SER A 41 -1.62 -1.39 0.78
CA SER A 41 -0.48 -1.22 1.70
C SER A 41 -0.55 0.05 2.56
N VAL A 42 -1.25 1.06 2.07
CA VAL A 42 -1.48 2.37 2.67
C VAL A 42 -2.51 2.38 3.81
N CYS A 43 -3.46 1.44 3.85
CA CYS A 43 -4.58 1.43 4.80
C CYS A 43 -4.62 0.21 5.75
N MET A 44 -3.65 -0.71 5.65
CA MET A 44 -3.51 -1.94 6.47
C MET A 44 -4.86 -2.64 6.78
N ASN A 45 -5.26 -2.66 8.07
CA ASN A 45 -6.39 -3.42 8.64
C ASN A 45 -7.75 -2.75 8.45
N ASP A 46 -7.79 -1.45 8.19
CA ASP A 46 -9.04 -0.67 8.21
C ASP A 46 -9.66 -0.55 6.81
N THR A 47 -9.81 -1.68 6.12
CA THR A 47 -10.58 -1.71 4.88
C THR A 47 -11.87 -2.45 5.03
N TRP A 48 -12.98 -1.79 4.66
CA TRP A 48 -14.32 -2.40 4.53
C TRP A 48 -14.46 -3.28 3.29
N ALA A 49 -13.34 -3.76 2.77
CA ALA A 49 -13.35 -4.80 1.78
C ALA A 49 -14.01 -6.04 2.42
N PHE A 50 -14.76 -6.80 1.63
CA PHE A 50 -15.50 -7.95 2.11
C PHE A 50 -15.36 -9.10 1.12
N TYR A 51 -15.58 -10.31 1.59
CA TYR A 51 -15.66 -11.47 0.71
C TYR A 51 -17.07 -11.62 0.17
N LEU A 52 -17.20 -11.80 -1.15
CA LEU A 52 -18.47 -12.19 -1.75
C LEU A 52 -18.86 -13.59 -1.25
N GLN A 53 -20.11 -13.74 -0.77
CA GLN A 53 -20.56 -14.95 -0.09
C GLN A 53 -20.38 -16.23 -0.92
N HIS A 54 -20.64 -16.17 -2.24
CA HIS A 54 -20.69 -17.37 -3.09
C HIS A 54 -19.34 -17.77 -3.70
N ASN A 55 -18.46 -16.82 -4.01
CA ASN A 55 -17.19 -17.12 -4.68
C ASN A 55 -15.95 -16.89 -3.81
N ARG A 56 -16.14 -16.42 -2.56
CA ARG A 56 -15.07 -16.10 -1.60
C ARG A 56 -13.97 -15.21 -2.19
N LYS A 57 -14.29 -14.39 -3.20
CA LYS A 57 -13.38 -13.39 -3.76
C LYS A 57 -13.48 -12.10 -2.97
N ALA A 58 -12.34 -11.44 -2.82
CA ALA A 58 -12.24 -10.11 -2.25
C ALA A 58 -13.01 -9.11 -3.10
N CYS A 59 -13.82 -8.27 -2.46
CA CYS A 59 -14.55 -7.19 -3.09
C CYS A 59 -14.23 -5.88 -2.36
N TYR A 60 -13.85 -4.87 -3.14
CA TYR A 60 -13.56 -3.51 -2.67
C TYR A 60 -14.65 -2.52 -3.12
N PHE A 61 -15.79 -3.04 -3.59
CA PHE A 61 -16.94 -2.22 -3.96
C PHE A 61 -17.33 -1.33 -2.79
N ASP A 62 -17.68 -0.07 -3.09
CA ASP A 62 -18.17 0.90 -2.10
C ASP A 62 -17.15 1.34 -1.03
N CYS A 63 -15.92 0.81 -1.03
CA CYS A 63 -14.88 1.18 -0.04
C CYS A 63 -14.29 2.57 -0.29
N HIS A 64 -14.46 3.13 -1.49
CA HIS A 64 -13.85 4.39 -1.91
C HIS A 64 -14.62 5.64 -1.43
N ARG A 65 -15.90 5.52 -1.04
CA ARG A 65 -16.72 6.66 -0.60
C ARG A 65 -16.19 7.34 0.66
N GLN A 66 -15.39 6.64 1.44
CA GLN A 66 -14.71 7.19 2.61
C GLN A 66 -13.72 8.30 2.25
N PHE A 67 -13.19 8.31 1.03
CA PHE A 67 -12.28 9.36 0.55
C PHE A 67 -13.02 10.60 0.07
N LEU A 68 -14.35 10.55 -0.05
CA LEU A 68 -15.16 11.73 -0.37
C LEU A 68 -15.25 12.63 0.86
N PRO A 69 -15.43 13.95 0.69
CA PRO A 69 -15.72 14.88 1.79
C PRO A 69 -16.90 14.39 2.63
N GLU A 70 -16.88 14.68 3.93
CA GLU A 70 -17.86 14.16 4.90
C GLU A 70 -19.33 14.45 4.51
N HIS A 71 -19.57 15.62 3.91
CA HIS A 71 -20.90 16.05 3.48
C HIS A 71 -21.22 15.73 2.01
N HIS A 72 -20.39 14.92 1.34
CA HIS A 72 -20.61 14.57 -0.06
C HIS A 72 -21.92 13.75 -0.22
N PRO A 73 -22.84 14.09 -1.14
CA PRO A 73 -24.13 13.42 -1.29
C PRO A 73 -24.04 11.90 -1.46
N TYR A 74 -23.01 11.43 -2.19
CA TYR A 74 -22.78 10.00 -2.38
C TYR A 74 -22.52 9.24 -1.09
N ARG A 75 -22.01 9.85 -0.01
CA ARG A 75 -21.88 9.18 1.29
C ARG A 75 -23.24 8.77 1.89
N ARG A 76 -24.33 9.44 1.52
CA ARG A 76 -25.69 9.15 2.00
C ARG A 76 -26.56 8.41 0.98
N ASN A 77 -26.05 8.17 -0.22
CA ASN A 77 -26.79 7.47 -1.27
C ASN A 77 -26.90 5.95 -0.97
N LYS A 78 -28.09 5.52 -0.54
CA LYS A 78 -28.43 4.13 -0.18
C LYS A 78 -28.87 3.26 -1.37
N LYS A 79 -29.01 3.85 -2.56
CA LYS A 79 -29.58 3.19 -3.76
C LYS A 79 -28.54 2.84 -4.81
N ALA A 80 -27.62 3.77 -5.13
CA ALA A 80 -26.63 3.59 -6.18
C ALA A 80 -25.41 2.75 -5.75
N PHE A 81 -25.25 2.53 -4.44
CA PHE A 81 -24.12 1.83 -3.84
C PHE A 81 -24.62 0.61 -3.04
N THR A 82 -23.85 0.15 -2.06
CA THR A 82 -24.28 -0.93 -1.15
C THR A 82 -25.65 -0.59 -0.57
N LYS A 83 -26.62 -1.48 -0.81
CA LYS A 83 -28.02 -1.27 -0.45
C LYS A 83 -28.14 -0.90 1.04
N ASN A 84 -28.89 0.16 1.31
CA ASN A 84 -29.17 0.64 2.67
C ASN A 84 -27.93 1.08 3.49
N ARG A 85 -26.77 1.27 2.86
CA ARG A 85 -25.54 1.72 3.54
C ARG A 85 -25.31 3.21 3.40
N VAL A 86 -25.01 3.85 4.53
CA VAL A 86 -24.49 5.22 4.62
C VAL A 86 -23.02 5.12 5.04
N GLU A 87 -22.16 5.87 4.37
CA GLU A 87 -20.74 5.94 4.68
C GLU A 87 -20.47 7.15 5.59
N ASN A 88 -20.38 6.88 6.89
CA ASN A 88 -20.09 7.90 7.91
C ASN A 88 -18.61 7.93 8.31
N LYS A 89 -17.80 6.98 7.83
CA LYS A 89 -16.43 6.86 8.30
C LYS A 89 -15.55 7.89 7.62
N VAL A 90 -14.57 8.38 8.35
CA VAL A 90 -13.51 9.21 7.80
C VAL A 90 -12.53 8.27 7.12
N ALA A 91 -12.03 8.65 5.93
CA ALA A 91 -10.91 7.90 5.35
C ALA A 91 -9.79 7.81 6.38
N HIS A 92 -9.38 6.59 6.72
CA HIS A 92 -8.25 6.39 7.60
C HIS A 92 -6.99 7.02 6.97
N TRP A 93 -6.09 7.52 7.83
CA TRP A 93 -4.86 8.17 7.38
C TRP A 93 -4.06 7.24 6.49
N ARG A 94 -3.63 7.78 5.34
CA ARG A 94 -2.56 7.15 4.56
C ARG A 94 -1.34 7.11 5.45
N LEU A 95 -0.74 5.93 5.59
CA LEU A 95 0.50 5.82 6.33
C LEU A 95 1.57 6.70 5.68
N THR A 96 2.28 7.44 6.51
CA THR A 96 3.50 8.15 6.10
C THR A 96 4.62 7.15 5.82
N GLY A 97 5.61 7.55 5.02
CA GLY A 97 6.76 6.69 4.75
C GLY A 97 7.53 6.35 6.02
N ASP A 98 7.58 7.25 7.01
CA ASP A 98 8.16 6.99 8.34
C ASP A 98 7.42 5.91 9.11
N GLN A 99 6.09 5.98 9.15
CA GLN A 99 5.28 4.93 9.79
C GLN A 99 5.56 3.60 9.12
N ILE A 100 5.48 3.53 7.79
CA ILE A 100 5.76 2.32 7.04
C ILE A 100 7.17 1.79 7.35
N LEU A 101 8.18 2.66 7.35
CA LEU A 101 9.56 2.29 7.64
C LEU A 101 9.68 1.67 9.04
N GLY A 102 9.02 2.24 10.04
CA GLY A 102 8.94 1.68 11.39
C GLY A 102 8.34 0.27 11.42
N TRP A 103 7.36 -0.04 10.57
CA TRP A 103 6.81 -1.40 10.47
C TRP A 103 7.72 -2.39 9.75
N VAL A 104 8.48 -1.94 8.75
CA VAL A 104 9.30 -2.83 7.92
C VAL A 104 10.76 -2.95 8.36
N VAL A 105 11.22 -2.15 9.33
CA VAL A 105 12.62 -2.16 9.79
C VAL A 105 13.00 -3.50 10.43
N ASP A 106 12.07 -4.11 11.15
CA ASP A 106 12.28 -5.38 11.85
C ASP A 106 12.00 -6.61 10.96
N ILE A 107 11.59 -6.39 9.70
CA ILE A 107 11.31 -7.48 8.75
C ILE A 107 12.61 -7.84 8.04
N SER A 108 13.08 -9.07 8.26
CA SER A 108 14.29 -9.58 7.60
C SER A 108 14.25 -9.38 6.08
N PRO A 109 15.36 -8.94 5.47
CA PRO A 109 15.44 -8.68 4.03
C PRO A 109 15.31 -9.96 3.18
N VAL A 110 15.55 -11.11 3.79
CA VAL A 110 15.60 -12.41 3.12
C VAL A 110 14.67 -13.37 3.87
N VAL A 111 13.44 -13.49 3.39
CA VAL A 111 12.63 -14.68 3.70
C VAL A 111 12.96 -15.72 2.62
N GLU A 112 14.14 -16.33 2.74
CA GLU A 112 14.49 -17.54 1.95
C GLU A 112 13.64 -18.75 2.36
N MET A 113 12.87 -18.62 3.46
CA MET A 113 12.00 -19.64 4.01
C MET A 113 10.52 -19.25 3.89
N PRO A 114 9.75 -19.82 2.94
CA PRO A 114 8.32 -19.53 2.73
C PRO A 114 7.41 -19.77 3.95
N LEU A 115 7.93 -20.40 5.00
CA LEU A 115 7.16 -20.90 6.14
C LEU A 115 7.23 -20.00 7.38
N LEU A 116 8.18 -19.06 7.46
CA LEU A 116 8.29 -18.15 8.59
C LEU A 116 7.66 -16.81 8.23
N LEU A 117 6.46 -16.58 8.74
CA LEU A 117 5.78 -15.30 8.64
C LEU A 117 6.45 -14.28 9.58
N PRO A 118 6.62 -13.02 9.17
CA PRO A 118 7.12 -11.98 10.07
C PRO A 118 6.25 -11.83 11.32
N SER A 119 6.86 -11.47 12.44
CA SER A 119 6.13 -11.20 13.69
C SER A 119 5.05 -10.15 13.45
N GLY A 120 3.80 -10.42 13.87
CA GLY A 120 2.68 -9.49 13.63
C GLY A 120 2.03 -9.60 12.24
N TYR A 121 2.49 -10.51 11.38
CA TYR A 121 1.85 -10.78 10.10
C TYR A 121 0.42 -11.31 10.27
N SER A 122 -0.50 -10.81 9.44
CA SER A 122 -1.95 -11.07 9.45
C SER A 122 -2.73 -10.52 10.66
N SER A 123 -2.08 -10.22 11.79
CA SER A 123 -2.73 -9.57 12.94
C SER A 123 -2.59 -8.05 12.88
N ASN A 124 -1.36 -7.56 12.73
CA ASN A 124 -1.04 -6.13 12.77
C ASN A 124 -0.68 -5.58 11.39
N HIS A 125 -0.06 -6.41 10.54
CA HIS A 125 0.39 -5.98 9.21
C HIS A 125 0.51 -7.11 8.19
N LYS A 126 0.88 -6.78 6.94
CA LYS A 126 1.00 -7.73 5.81
C LYS A 126 2.31 -7.69 5.05
N TRP A 127 3.27 -6.87 5.46
CA TRP A 127 4.61 -6.93 4.91
C TRP A 127 5.23 -8.30 5.18
N MET A 128 5.68 -8.95 4.10
CA MET A 128 6.40 -10.22 4.10
C MET A 128 7.90 -10.00 3.93
N LYS A 129 8.30 -8.86 3.35
CA LYS A 129 9.70 -8.49 3.14
C LYS A 129 9.88 -6.98 3.16
N LYS A 130 11.09 -6.54 3.48
CA LYS A 130 11.54 -5.16 3.29
C LYS A 130 11.89 -4.94 1.81
N ASN A 131 11.36 -3.87 1.21
CA ASN A 131 11.71 -3.47 -0.16
C ASN A 131 13.08 -2.76 -0.16
N ILE A 132 13.93 -3.03 -1.16
CA ILE A 132 15.22 -2.36 -1.39
C ILE A 132 15.11 -0.82 -1.45
N PHE A 133 13.99 -0.27 -1.92
CA PHE A 133 13.75 1.18 -1.94
C PHE A 133 13.62 1.77 -0.53
N ARG A 134 13.50 0.94 0.51
CA ARG A 134 13.50 1.39 1.91
C ARG A 134 14.89 1.72 2.44
N ASP A 135 15.94 1.29 1.74
CA ASP A 135 17.33 1.64 2.06
C ASP A 135 17.78 2.96 1.41
N LEU A 136 16.93 3.58 0.60
CA LEU A 136 17.20 4.90 0.03
C LEU A 136 17.19 5.98 1.13
N PRO A 137 18.07 7.00 1.06
CA PRO A 137 18.16 8.04 2.10
C PRO A 137 16.91 8.92 2.22
N TYR A 138 16.01 8.86 1.25
CA TYR A 138 14.72 9.55 1.21
C TYR A 138 13.53 8.58 1.32
N SER A 139 13.73 7.36 1.85
CA SER A 139 12.68 6.34 1.88
C SER A 139 11.42 6.73 2.68
N SER A 140 11.55 7.67 3.62
CA SER A 140 10.45 8.26 4.38
C SER A 140 9.51 9.13 3.55
N THR A 141 9.96 9.63 2.40
CA THR A 141 9.14 10.44 1.48
C THR A 141 8.47 9.60 0.39
N LEU A 142 8.85 8.32 0.24
CA LEU A 142 8.24 7.41 -0.72
C LEU A 142 6.84 7.00 -0.26
N LEU A 143 5.84 7.49 -1.00
CA LEU A 143 4.45 7.03 -0.90
C LEU A 143 4.30 5.65 -1.57
N ILE A 144 3.45 4.79 -1.02
CA ILE A 144 3.03 3.52 -1.66
C ILE A 144 1.68 3.72 -2.36
#